data_AF-A0A386PW74-F1
#
_entry.id   AF-A0A386PW74-F1
#
_cell.length_a   1.000
_cell.length_b   1.000
_cell.length_c   1.000
_cell.angle_alpha   90.00
_cell.angle_beta   90.00
_cell.angle_gamma   90.00
#
_symmetry.space_group_name_H-M   'P 1'
#
loop_
_entity.id
_entity.type
_entity.pdbx_description
1 polymer ?
#
loop_
_entity_poly.entity_id
_entity_poly.type
_entity_poly.pdbx_seq_one_letter_code
_entity_poly.pdbx_strand_id
1 'polypeptide(L)'
;MSKRQLSIKYKDLVDYVNEQKPEKTLVKILDDSTRQAKDCYNPGSKLWRILEELYTTCLSDNEIIDLVETIIDIYNSNYELEETKHYWKLNMFGIGGNKLYAFKFYLPDRTVGIVSEDDVLTAGKFTRNELTEMLANTDTNLTIDNFDPVEDLDE
;
A
#
# COMPACT_ATOMS: atom_id res chain seq x y z
N MET A 1 7.28 9.08 1.24
CA MET A 1 5.83 8.72 1.29
C MET A 1 5.73 7.23 0.94
N SER A 2 4.73 6.44 1.38
CA SER A 2 4.74 5.01 1.00
C SER A 2 4.50 4.82 -0.51
N LYS A 3 5.05 3.76 -1.12
CA LYS A 3 4.88 3.45 -2.56
C LYS A 3 3.41 3.36 -2.96
N ARG A 4 2.55 2.90 -2.05
CA ARG A 4 1.09 2.83 -2.24
C ARG A 4 0.42 4.21 -2.20
N GLN A 5 0.84 5.09 -1.30
CA GLN A 5 0.33 6.46 -1.27
C GLN A 5 0.74 7.23 -2.53
N LEU A 6 1.97 6.99 -3.02
CA LEU A 6 2.45 7.58 -4.27
C LEU A 6 1.71 7.04 -5.49
N SER A 7 1.41 5.75 -5.56
CA SER A 7 0.66 5.19 -6.68
C SER A 7 -0.80 5.61 -6.70
N ILE A 8 -1.41 5.83 -5.53
CA ILE A 8 -2.75 6.43 -5.45
C ILE A 8 -2.69 7.89 -5.89
N LYS A 9 -1.69 8.65 -5.41
CA LYS A 9 -1.51 10.08 -5.75
C LYS A 9 -1.20 10.29 -7.24
N TYR A 10 -0.44 9.39 -7.87
CA TYR A 10 -0.03 9.48 -9.28
C TYR A 10 -0.58 8.34 -10.13
N LYS A 11 -1.83 7.94 -9.88
CA LYS A 11 -2.46 6.78 -10.51
C LYS A 11 -2.35 6.79 -12.03
N ASP A 12 -2.59 7.94 -12.65
CA ASP A 12 -2.57 8.07 -14.12
C ASP A 12 -1.16 7.80 -14.70
N LEU A 13 -0.11 8.19 -13.97
CA LEU A 13 1.28 7.88 -14.34
C LEU A 13 1.57 6.38 -14.19
N VAL A 14 1.13 5.78 -13.09
CA VAL A 14 1.30 4.34 -12.82
C VAL A 14 0.61 3.49 -13.88
N ASP A 15 -0.64 3.83 -14.22
CA ASP A 15 -1.41 3.17 -15.27
C ASP A 15 -0.71 3.32 -16.62
N TYR A 16 -0.26 4.53 -16.96
CA TYR A 16 0.44 4.78 -18.22
C TYR A 16 1.72 3.94 -18.36
N VAL A 17 2.56 3.87 -17.31
CA VAL A 17 3.79 3.07 -17.34
C VAL A 17 3.48 1.58 -17.51
N ASN A 18 2.47 1.07 -16.80
CA ASN A 18 2.02 -0.33 -16.92
C ASN A 18 1.46 -0.65 -18.32
N GLU A 19 0.69 0.26 -18.91
CA GLU A 19 0.15 0.11 -20.26
C GLU A 19 1.24 0.10 -21.34
N GLN A 20 2.29 0.91 -21.18
CA GLN A 20 3.36 1.05 -22.19
C GLN A 20 4.46 -0.01 -22.05
N LYS A 21 4.66 -0.56 -20.86
CA LYS A 21 5.71 -1.54 -20.54
C LYS A 21 5.78 -2.76 -21.49
N PRO A 22 4.67 -3.37 -21.95
CA PRO A 22 4.73 -4.50 -22.87
C PRO A 22 5.37 -4.17 -24.23
N GLU A 23 5.28 -2.91 -24.65
CA GLU A 23 5.66 -2.48 -26.00
C GLU A 23 6.88 -1.55 -26.03
N LYS A 24 7.21 -0.91 -24.91
CA LYS A 24 8.25 0.12 -24.82
C LYS A 24 9.20 -0.14 -23.67
N THR A 25 10.48 0.16 -23.92
CA THR A 25 11.48 0.19 -22.84
C THR A 25 11.28 1.41 -21.94
N LEU A 26 11.72 1.35 -20.68
CA LEU A 26 11.68 2.51 -19.78
C LEU A 26 12.37 3.72 -20.39
N VAL A 27 13.51 3.51 -21.06
CA VAL A 27 14.23 4.56 -21.79
C VAL A 27 13.36 5.21 -22.87
N LYS A 28 12.57 4.43 -23.62
CA LYS A 28 11.64 4.97 -24.62
C LYS A 28 10.48 5.74 -23.99
N ILE A 29 9.95 5.25 -22.86
CA ILE A 29 8.90 5.95 -22.11
C ILE A 29 9.41 7.32 -21.62
N LEU A 30 10.64 7.39 -21.12
CA LEU A 30 11.30 8.62 -20.67
C LEU A 30 11.65 9.55 -21.85
N ASP A 31 12.11 9.01 -22.99
CA ASP A 31 12.38 9.79 -24.19
C ASP A 31 11.10 10.40 -24.77
N ASP A 32 10.01 9.63 -24.85
CA ASP A 32 8.69 10.12 -25.26
C ASP A 32 8.20 11.25 -24.33
N SER A 33 8.45 11.13 -23.03
CA SER A 33 8.07 12.14 -22.02
C SER A 33 8.86 13.44 -22.21
N THR A 34 10.18 13.31 -22.39
CA THR A 34 11.07 14.45 -22.64
C THR A 34 10.72 15.15 -23.95
N ARG A 35 10.38 14.35 -24.97
CA ARG A 35 9.96 14.85 -26.27
C ARG A 35 8.61 15.57 -26.18
N GLN A 36 7.61 15.03 -25.49
CA GLN A 36 6.33 15.73 -25.29
C GLN A 36 6.47 17.01 -24.45
N ALA A 37 7.36 17.01 -23.46
CA ALA A 37 7.67 18.23 -22.71
C ALA A 37 8.35 19.31 -23.58
N LYS A 38 9.13 18.90 -24.59
CA LYS A 38 9.91 19.80 -25.44
C LYS A 38 9.19 20.24 -26.72
N ASP A 39 8.44 19.33 -27.36
CA ASP A 39 8.00 19.45 -28.76
C ASP A 39 6.57 20.00 -28.93
N CYS A 40 6.03 20.68 -27.91
CA CYS A 40 4.77 21.47 -27.89
C CYS A 40 3.61 20.85 -27.10
N TYR A 41 2.81 21.77 -26.55
CA TYR A 41 1.52 21.58 -25.89
C TYR A 41 0.60 20.65 -26.68
N ASN A 42 0.33 19.45 -26.15
CA ASN A 42 -0.59 18.47 -26.75
C ASN A 42 -1.62 17.97 -25.71
N PRO A 43 -2.66 18.77 -25.42
CA PRO A 43 -3.64 18.48 -24.37
C PRO A 43 -4.46 17.21 -24.62
N GLY A 44 -4.48 16.71 -25.86
CA GLY A 44 -5.14 15.44 -26.20
C GLY A 44 -4.35 14.20 -25.81
N SER A 45 -3.07 14.32 -25.48
CA SER A 45 -2.21 13.19 -25.11
C SER A 45 -2.35 12.87 -23.62
N LYS A 46 -2.60 11.59 -23.28
CA LYS A 46 -2.60 11.09 -21.90
C LYS A 46 -1.26 11.39 -21.20
N LEU A 47 -0.14 11.17 -21.91
CA LEU A 47 1.20 11.46 -21.39
C LEU A 47 1.39 12.95 -21.09
N TRP A 48 0.90 13.83 -21.97
CA TRP A 48 1.04 15.27 -21.76
C TRP A 48 0.26 15.74 -20.53
N ARG A 49 -0.97 15.25 -20.33
CA ARG A 49 -1.77 15.62 -19.15
C ARG A 49 -1.11 15.21 -17.84
N ILE A 50 -0.51 14.02 -17.81
CA ILE A 50 0.26 13.53 -16.66
C ILE A 50 1.48 14.43 -16.41
N LEU A 51 2.20 14.82 -17.47
CA LEU A 51 3.38 15.69 -17.35
C LEU A 51 3.02 17.11 -16.91
N GLU A 52 1.90 17.66 -17.39
CA GLU A 52 1.39 18.97 -16.97
C GLU A 52 1.03 18.96 -15.48
N GLU A 53 0.34 17.91 -15.01
CA GLU A 53 -0.01 17.74 -13.60
C GLU A 53 1.24 17.66 -12.72
N LEU A 54 2.25 16.87 -13.14
CA LEU A 54 3.52 16.76 -12.43
C LEU A 54 4.30 18.08 -12.41
N TYR A 55 4.25 18.86 -13.49
CA TYR A 55 4.93 20.16 -13.59
C TYR A 55 4.25 21.24 -12.75
N THR A 56 2.93 21.22 -12.68
CA THR A 56 2.14 22.20 -11.90
C THR A 56 2.04 21.84 -10.42
N THR A 57 2.33 20.59 -10.06
CA THR A 57 2.43 20.16 -8.67
C THR A 57 3.77 20.59 -8.09
N CYS A 58 3.76 21.35 -7.00
CA CYS A 58 4.98 21.65 -6.24
C CYS A 58 5.47 20.40 -5.50
N LEU A 59 6.27 19.58 -6.19
CA LEU A 59 6.93 18.41 -5.62
C LEU A 59 8.20 18.81 -4.87
N SER A 60 8.40 18.23 -3.69
CA SER A 60 9.70 18.30 -3.01
C SER A 60 10.72 17.35 -3.65
N ASP A 61 12.02 17.63 -3.49
CA ASP A 61 13.10 16.78 -4.04
C ASP A 61 12.98 15.31 -3.61
N ASN A 62 12.56 15.05 -2.36
CA ASN A 62 12.32 13.71 -1.84
C ASN A 62 11.14 13.03 -2.54
N GLU A 63 10.06 13.76 -2.83
CA GLU A 63 8.91 13.21 -3.57
C GLU A 63 9.27 12.88 -5.02
N ILE A 64 10.18 13.65 -5.64
CA ILE A 64 10.68 13.37 -6.98
C ILE A 64 11.48 12.06 -6.98
N ILE A 65 12.37 11.87 -5.99
CA ILE A 65 13.15 10.63 -5.86
C ILE A 65 12.21 9.44 -5.65
N ASP A 66 11.28 9.52 -4.69
CA ASP A 66 10.32 8.45 -4.41
C ASP A 66 9.47 8.10 -5.66
N LEU A 67 9.09 9.11 -6.45
CA LEU A 67 8.31 8.93 -7.69
C LEU A 67 9.12 8.19 -8.75
N VAL A 68 10.40 8.54 -8.94
CA VAL A 68 11.29 7.87 -9.90
C VAL A 68 11.51 6.41 -9.51
N GLU A 69 11.76 6.13 -8.24
CA GLU A 69 11.89 4.75 -7.73
C GLU A 69 10.62 3.95 -7.98
N THR A 70 9.44 4.55 -7.72
CA THR A 70 8.14 3.92 -7.97
C THR A 70 7.96 3.57 -9.46
N ILE A 71 8.31 4.47 -10.38
CA ILE A 71 8.24 4.21 -11.84
C ILE A 71 9.16 3.05 -12.25
N ILE A 72 10.38 3.01 -11.71
CA ILE A 72 11.34 1.93 -11.97
C ILE A 72 10.81 0.59 -11.47
N ASP A 73 10.23 0.55 -10.27
CA ASP A 73 9.67 -0.66 -9.68
C ASP A 73 8.46 -1.20 -10.47
N ILE A 74 7.56 -0.30 -10.89
CA ILE A 74 6.43 -0.64 -11.79
C ILE A 74 6.97 -1.24 -13.08
N TYR A 75 7.95 -0.58 -13.70
CA TYR A 75 8.54 -1.04 -14.94
C TYR A 75 9.23 -2.42 -14.77
N ASN A 76 9.91 -2.66 -13.66
CA ASN A 76 10.62 -3.93 -13.42
C ASN A 76 9.74 -5.07 -12.91
N SER A 77 8.42 -4.87 -12.71
CA SER A 77 7.55 -5.82 -12.01
C SER A 77 7.98 -6.11 -10.56
N ASN A 78 8.85 -5.29 -9.97
CA ASN A 78 9.23 -5.38 -8.55
C ASN A 78 8.21 -4.65 -7.66
N TYR A 79 6.99 -4.51 -8.16
CA TYR A 79 5.90 -3.79 -7.55
C TYR A 79 5.17 -4.69 -6.54
N GLU A 80 5.89 -5.12 -5.50
CA GLU A 80 5.23 -5.59 -4.29
C GLU A 80 4.68 -4.36 -3.58
N LEU A 81 3.40 -4.07 -3.82
CA LEU A 81 2.65 -3.16 -2.97
C LEU A 81 2.79 -3.67 -1.54
N GLU A 82 3.49 -2.91 -0.69
CA GLU A 82 3.54 -3.20 0.73
C GLU A 82 2.11 -3.51 1.21
N GLU A 83 1.96 -4.71 1.76
CA GLU A 83 0.65 -5.22 2.14
C GLU A 83 0.02 -4.26 3.15
N THR A 84 -1.26 -3.93 2.95
CA THR A 84 -1.95 -2.98 3.85
C THR A 84 -2.00 -3.51 5.26
N LYS A 85 -1.61 -2.66 6.22
CA LYS A 85 -1.77 -2.96 7.64
C LYS A 85 -3.17 -2.57 8.10
N HIS A 86 -3.87 -3.51 8.72
CA HIS A 86 -5.22 -3.34 9.25
C HIS A 86 -5.25 -3.69 10.73
N TYR A 87 -6.25 -3.18 11.45
CA TYR A 87 -6.68 -3.86 12.67
C TYR A 87 -7.38 -5.15 12.29
N TRP A 88 -7.25 -6.20 13.10
CA TRP A 88 -7.83 -7.50 12.79
C TRP A 88 -8.80 -7.89 13.87
N LYS A 89 -10.09 -7.91 13.52
CA LYS A 89 -11.19 -8.22 14.42
C LYS A 89 -11.55 -9.70 14.30
N LEU A 90 -11.55 -10.40 15.42
CA LEU A 90 -11.90 -11.82 15.48
C LEU A 90 -13.41 -12.02 15.28
N ASN A 91 -13.76 -12.85 14.30
CA ASN A 91 -15.09 -13.33 14.00
C ASN A 91 -15.42 -14.53 14.89
N MET A 92 -15.83 -14.28 16.13
CA MET A 92 -16.39 -15.35 16.97
C MET A 92 -17.81 -15.68 16.51
N PHE A 93 -18.02 -16.93 16.08
CA PHE A 93 -19.36 -17.49 15.91
C PHE A 93 -20.06 -17.54 17.28
N GLY A 94 -20.95 -16.57 17.54
CA GLY A 94 -22.11 -16.80 18.41
C GLY A 94 -22.03 -16.39 19.89
N ILE A 95 -21.07 -15.58 20.35
CA ILE A 95 -21.13 -14.99 21.69
C ILE A 95 -21.14 -13.47 21.56
N GLY A 96 -22.32 -12.89 21.77
CA GLY A 96 -22.49 -11.44 21.72
C GLY A 96 -21.63 -10.73 22.76
N GLY A 97 -21.08 -9.59 22.36
CA GLY A 97 -20.74 -8.53 23.30
C GLY A 97 -19.34 -7.93 23.19
N ASN A 98 -18.31 -8.69 22.81
CA ASN A 98 -16.93 -8.17 22.90
C ASN A 98 -16.23 -8.27 21.55
N LYS A 99 -15.96 -7.14 20.89
CA LYS A 99 -15.06 -7.10 19.72
C LYS A 99 -13.65 -7.43 20.21
N LEU A 100 -13.04 -8.43 19.60
CA LEU A 100 -11.74 -8.97 20.02
C LEU A 100 -10.72 -8.64 18.94
N TYR A 101 -9.64 -7.93 19.27
CA TYR A 101 -8.62 -7.49 18.31
C TYR A 101 -7.28 -8.18 18.53
N ALA A 102 -6.55 -8.46 17.45
CA ALA A 102 -5.18 -8.93 17.52
C ALA A 102 -4.26 -7.80 18.02
N PHE A 103 -3.37 -8.11 18.98
CA PHE A 103 -2.34 -7.19 19.44
C PHE A 103 -0.99 -7.88 19.65
N LYS A 104 0.08 -7.08 19.66
CA LYS A 104 1.46 -7.53 19.86
C LYS A 104 1.88 -7.26 21.30
N PHE A 105 2.30 -8.29 22.02
CA PHE A 105 3.07 -8.07 23.25
C PHE A 105 4.50 -7.62 22.92
N TYR A 106 5.00 -6.60 23.63
CA TYR A 106 6.44 -6.28 23.70
C TYR A 106 7.17 -7.27 24.62
N LEU A 107 6.97 -8.56 24.41
CA LEU A 107 7.76 -9.62 25.03
C LEU A 107 8.71 -10.21 23.98
N PRO A 108 9.84 -10.82 24.39
CA PRO A 108 10.86 -11.35 23.46
C PRO A 108 10.30 -12.38 22.47
N ASP A 109 9.14 -12.94 22.80
CA ASP A 109 8.49 -14.04 22.11
C ASP A 109 7.26 -13.48 21.40
N ARG A 110 7.35 -13.34 20.07
CA ARG A 110 6.36 -12.73 19.15
C ARG A 110 5.00 -13.45 19.19
N THR A 111 4.25 -13.30 20.26
CA THR A 111 2.95 -13.95 20.48
C THR A 111 1.80 -12.97 20.17
N VAL A 112 0.78 -13.45 19.47
CA VAL A 112 -0.50 -12.72 19.27
C VAL A 112 -1.35 -12.93 20.51
N GLY A 113 -1.83 -11.84 21.10
CA GLY A 113 -2.91 -11.88 22.09
C GLY A 113 -4.24 -11.43 21.48
N ILE A 114 -5.34 -11.77 22.15
CA ILE A 114 -6.67 -11.22 21.87
C ILE A 114 -7.03 -10.23 22.98
N VAL A 115 -7.25 -8.96 22.64
CA VAL A 115 -7.76 -7.93 23.57
C VAL A 115 -9.24 -7.66 23.32
N SER A 116 -9.99 -7.43 24.39
CA SER A 116 -11.36 -6.90 24.33
C SER A 116 -11.37 -5.44 23.92
N GLU A 117 -12.52 -4.99 23.42
CA GLU A 117 -12.80 -3.60 22.99
C GLU A 117 -12.46 -2.54 24.07
N ASP A 118 -12.53 -2.91 25.34
CA ASP A 118 -12.19 -2.00 26.46
C ASP A 118 -10.69 -1.67 26.59
N ASP A 119 -9.80 -2.43 25.95
CA ASP A 119 -8.32 -2.29 25.99
C ASP A 119 -7.71 -2.00 24.60
N VAL A 120 -8.52 -1.43 23.71
CA VAL A 120 -8.21 -1.12 22.30
C VAL A 120 -6.95 -0.28 22.09
N LEU A 121 -6.51 0.48 23.11
CA LEU A 121 -5.28 1.27 23.10
C LEU A 121 -4.00 0.42 22.87
N THR A 122 -4.07 -0.89 23.03
CA THR A 122 -2.96 -1.82 22.79
C THR A 122 -3.02 -2.53 21.43
N ALA A 123 -4.11 -2.38 20.67
CA ALA A 123 -4.28 -3.02 19.37
C ALA A 123 -3.28 -2.50 18.33
N GLY A 124 -2.73 -3.42 17.53
CA GLY A 124 -1.75 -3.10 16.48
C GLY A 124 -2.35 -3.24 15.09
N LYS A 125 -1.86 -2.43 14.13
CA LYS A 125 -2.11 -2.67 12.71
C LYS A 125 -1.05 -3.64 12.17
N PHE A 126 -1.49 -4.72 11.52
CA PHE A 126 -0.64 -5.76 10.94
C PHE A 126 -1.01 -6.02 9.49
N THR A 127 -0.06 -6.44 8.67
CA THR A 127 -0.40 -7.02 7.36
C THR A 127 -1.03 -8.41 7.53
N ARG A 128 -1.68 -8.95 6.49
CA ARG A 128 -2.25 -10.31 6.54
C ARG A 128 -1.14 -11.34 6.76
N ASN A 129 0.00 -11.18 6.09
CA ASN A 129 1.17 -12.04 6.26
C ASN A 129 1.74 -11.93 7.68
N GLU A 130 1.91 -10.71 8.21
CA GLU A 130 2.38 -10.51 9.59
C GLU A 130 1.47 -11.22 10.59
N LEU A 131 0.15 -11.08 10.49
CA LEU A 131 -0.78 -11.77 11.37
C LEU A 131 -0.76 -13.30 11.16
N THR A 132 -0.68 -13.77 9.92
CA THR A 132 -0.60 -15.21 9.61
C THR A 132 0.65 -15.85 10.21
N GLU A 133 1.81 -15.19 10.10
CA GLU A 133 3.06 -15.64 10.73
C GLU A 133 2.95 -15.65 12.25
N MET A 134 2.35 -14.62 12.85
CA MET A 134 2.22 -14.56 14.29
C MET A 134 1.24 -15.62 14.82
N LEU A 135 0.14 -15.91 14.12
CA LEU A 135 -0.79 -17.00 14.46
C LEU A 135 -0.13 -18.37 14.34
N ALA A 136 0.66 -18.60 13.29
CA ALA A 136 1.41 -19.85 13.09
C ALA A 136 2.48 -20.10 14.17
N ASN A 137 2.99 -19.04 14.80
CA ASN A 137 3.98 -19.11 15.89
C ASN A 137 3.35 -19.14 17.29
N THR A 138 2.03 -19.33 17.38
CA THR A 138 1.31 -19.48 18.66
C THR A 138 0.61 -20.83 18.72
N ASP A 139 0.51 -21.43 19.92
CA ASP A 139 -0.30 -22.63 20.18
C ASP A 139 -1.81 -22.29 20.17
N THR A 140 -2.30 -21.77 19.05
CA THR A 140 -3.73 -21.49 18.84
C THR A 140 -4.25 -22.26 17.63
N ASN A 141 -5.55 -22.62 17.66
CA ASN A 141 -6.23 -23.18 16.48
C ASN A 141 -6.78 -22.08 15.56
N LEU A 142 -6.40 -20.83 15.77
CA LEU A 142 -6.91 -19.69 15.03
C LEU A 142 -6.10 -19.51 13.74
N THR A 143 -6.81 -19.27 12.65
CA THR A 143 -6.21 -18.87 11.38
C THR A 143 -6.65 -17.47 11.02
N ILE A 144 -5.99 -16.89 10.02
CA ILE A 144 -6.35 -15.57 9.49
C ILE A 144 -7.81 -15.49 9.04
N ASP A 145 -8.44 -16.61 8.68
CA ASP A 145 -9.84 -16.66 8.24
C ASP A 145 -10.84 -16.46 9.40
N ASN A 146 -10.35 -16.53 10.65
CA ASN A 146 -11.13 -16.14 11.81
C ASN A 146 -11.14 -14.62 12.03
N PHE A 147 -10.50 -13.80 11.18
CA PHE A 147 -10.38 -12.37 11.39
C PHE A 147 -10.85 -11.55 10.17
N ASP A 148 -11.55 -10.45 10.44
CA ASP A 148 -11.87 -9.43 9.46
C ASP A 148 -10.93 -8.22 9.59
N PRO A 149 -10.42 -7.67 8.47
CA PRO A 149 -9.67 -6.42 8.49
C PRO A 149 -10.59 -5.23 8.80
N VAL A 150 -10.13 -4.34 9.66
CA VAL A 150 -10.80 -3.10 10.05
C VAL A 150 -9.83 -1.94 9.87
N GLU A 151 -10.26 -0.89 9.16
CA GLU A 151 -9.41 0.26 8.85
C GLU A 151 -9.10 1.09 10.10
N ASP A 152 -10.12 1.37 10.91
CA ASP A 152 -10.05 2.13 12.17
C ASP A 152 -10.98 1.52 13.22
N LEU A 153 -10.61 1.66 14.49
CA LEU A 153 -11.38 1.13 15.62
C LEU A 153 -12.56 2.06 15.90
N ASP A 154 -13.78 1.53 16.03
CA ASP A 154 -14.94 2.33 16.44
C ASP A 154 -14.67 2.87 17.87
N GLU A 155 -14.64 4.20 18.03
CA GLU A 155 -14.63 4.88 19.34
C GLU A 155 -15.99 4.82 20.05
#